data_AF-A0A949GY36-F1
#
_entry.id   AF-A0A949GY36-F1
#
_cell.length_a   1.000
_cell.length_b   1.000
_cell.length_c   1.000
_cell.angle_alpha   90.00
_cell.angle_beta   90.00
_cell.angle_gamma   90.00
#
_symmetry.space_group_name_H-M   'P 1'
#
loop_
_entity.id
_entity.type
_entity.pdbx_description
1 polymer ?
#
loop_
_entity_poly.entity_id
_entity_poly.type
_entity_poly.pdbx_seq_one_letter_code
_entity_poly.pdbx_strand_id
1 'polypeptide(L)'
;MRSGLIASPIVFSVLPIVGLWLEIPLAAFVVGAVLVPILEWLTTGAERRGPSMPAWGPLLPRLILVWVVVQLLMLMRVASDLSWPTVLMLGLSMGYVSGGIGITLSHELGHRWNKFDQTISRMFLATLGYGHYIIEHNRGHHRTAAIEGDAASARRDETLWEFLPRYYRGVFVGAVHLSRQTSGWWNEAYFWTAASLVSICTVAAIGGAKPFIFWLVTTFVALFLVGAVEYIEHWGLRRRVTEQGVERIGPQHSWDSPSWISEALLFNLPRHAAHHTFPSLPCDALKRSEQAPQMPTGYAGMIWLAMLPRAYLRVMTPRLPA
;
A
#
# COMPACT_ATOMS: atom_id res chain seq x y z
N MET A 1 -19.83 -14.49 15.32
CA MET A 1 -18.58 -15.26 15.06
C MET A 1 -18.44 -15.84 13.64
N ARG A 2 -19.24 -15.49 12.62
CA ARG A 2 -19.18 -16.16 11.30
C ARG A 2 -18.76 -15.30 10.08
N SER A 3 -18.42 -14.02 10.25
CA SER A 3 -17.99 -13.13 9.14
C SER A 3 -16.49 -12.76 9.15
N GLY A 4 -15.73 -13.15 10.17
CA GLY A 4 -14.35 -12.67 10.39
C GLY A 4 -13.24 -13.40 9.62
N LEU A 5 -13.52 -14.53 8.96
CA LEU A 5 -12.49 -15.32 8.27
C LEU A 5 -12.01 -14.68 6.96
N ILE A 6 -12.94 -14.06 6.21
CA ILE A 6 -12.63 -13.46 4.89
C ILE A 6 -11.82 -12.16 5.05
N ALA A 7 -12.03 -11.44 6.16
CA ALA A 7 -11.32 -10.20 6.46
C ALA A 7 -10.11 -10.41 7.39
N SER A 8 -9.60 -11.64 7.51
CA SER A 8 -8.43 -11.93 8.33
C SER A 8 -7.15 -11.70 7.52
N PRO A 9 -6.27 -10.76 7.93
CA PRO A 9 -5.00 -10.54 7.24
C PRO A 9 -4.09 -11.78 7.33
N ILE A 10 -4.21 -12.59 8.39
CA ILE A 10 -3.46 -13.85 8.51
C ILE A 10 -3.91 -14.82 7.41
N VAL A 11 -5.22 -15.07 7.30
CA VAL A 11 -5.77 -15.97 6.28
C VAL A 11 -5.41 -15.48 4.89
N PHE A 12 -5.58 -14.19 4.63
CA PHE A 12 -5.25 -13.61 3.33
C PHE A 12 -3.76 -13.73 3.00
N SER A 13 -2.88 -13.56 3.99
CA SER A 13 -1.42 -13.65 3.79
C SER A 13 -0.91 -15.04 3.43
N VAL A 14 -1.64 -16.12 3.77
CA VAL A 14 -1.22 -17.50 3.45
C VAL A 14 -1.81 -18.02 2.13
N LEU A 15 -2.73 -17.28 1.51
CA LEU A 15 -3.43 -17.70 0.30
C LEU A 15 -2.53 -18.01 -0.91
N PRO A 16 -1.36 -17.37 -1.14
CA PRO A 16 -0.51 -17.74 -2.26
C PRO A 16 0.02 -19.18 -2.13
N ILE A 17 0.50 -19.58 -0.95
CA ILE A 17 0.96 -20.95 -0.69
C ILE A 17 -0.22 -21.94 -0.68
N VAL A 18 -1.31 -21.61 0.02
CA VAL A 18 -2.49 -22.49 0.08
C VAL A 18 -3.09 -22.67 -1.32
N GLY A 19 -3.19 -21.59 -2.09
CA GLY A 19 -3.65 -21.63 -3.47
C GLY A 19 -2.75 -22.49 -4.35
N LEU A 20 -1.42 -22.36 -4.22
CA LEU A 20 -0.50 -23.24 -4.94
C LEU A 20 -0.70 -24.72 -4.58
N TRP A 21 -0.87 -25.04 -3.29
CA TRP A 21 -1.09 -26.41 -2.82
C TRP A 21 -2.43 -27.00 -3.27
N LEU A 22 -3.47 -26.16 -3.39
CA LEU A 22 -4.79 -26.54 -3.89
C LEU A 22 -4.91 -26.45 -5.42
N GLU A 23 -3.81 -26.24 -6.15
CA GLU A 23 -3.79 -26.05 -7.61
C GLU A 23 -4.60 -24.84 -8.12
N ILE A 24 -4.82 -23.85 -7.26
CA ILE A 24 -5.46 -22.56 -7.55
C ILE A 24 -4.45 -21.43 -7.27
N PRO A 25 -3.38 -21.29 -8.07
CA PRO A 25 -2.31 -20.30 -7.82
C PRO A 25 -2.81 -18.85 -7.85
N LEU A 26 -3.99 -18.58 -8.44
CA LEU A 26 -4.62 -17.26 -8.48
C LEU A 26 -5.49 -16.93 -7.24
N ALA A 27 -5.56 -17.82 -6.24
CA ALA A 27 -6.51 -17.71 -5.12
C ALA A 27 -6.48 -16.34 -4.41
N ALA A 28 -5.30 -15.86 -4.01
CA ALA A 28 -5.18 -14.58 -3.31
C ALA A 28 -5.60 -13.40 -4.19
N PHE A 29 -5.23 -13.44 -5.48
CA PHE A 29 -5.64 -12.42 -6.44
C PHE A 29 -7.15 -12.40 -6.64
N VAL A 30 -7.81 -13.56 -6.82
CA VAL A 30 -9.28 -13.62 -6.96
C VAL A 30 -9.96 -13.11 -5.68
N VAL A 31 -9.49 -13.52 -4.51
CA VAL A 31 -10.08 -13.07 -3.24
C VAL A 31 -9.93 -11.55 -3.10
N GLY A 32 -8.73 -11.01 -3.28
CA GLY A 32 -8.48 -9.58 -3.12
C GLY A 32 -9.09 -8.72 -4.24
N ALA A 33 -8.85 -9.07 -5.50
CA ALA A 33 -9.27 -8.27 -6.64
C ALA A 33 -10.73 -8.50 -7.04
N VAL A 34 -11.41 -9.56 -6.60
CA VAL A 34 -12.81 -9.82 -7.01
C VAL A 34 -13.73 -9.91 -5.80
N LEU A 35 -13.42 -10.78 -4.84
CA LEU A 35 -14.35 -11.02 -3.73
C LEU A 35 -14.40 -9.84 -2.75
N VAL A 36 -13.25 -9.28 -2.35
CA VAL A 36 -13.19 -8.13 -1.45
C VAL A 36 -13.98 -6.92 -1.98
N PRO A 37 -13.78 -6.41 -3.22
CA PRO A 37 -14.54 -5.25 -3.69
C PRO A 37 -16.05 -5.51 -3.80
N ILE A 38 -16.46 -6.75 -4.14
CA ILE A 38 -17.88 -7.13 -4.12
C ILE A 38 -18.42 -7.08 -2.69
N LEU A 39 -17.69 -7.63 -1.72
CA LEU A 39 -18.11 -7.60 -0.32
C LEU A 39 -18.10 -6.19 0.24
N GLU A 40 -17.12 -5.36 -0.10
CA GLU A 40 -17.08 -3.94 0.25
C GLU A 40 -18.31 -3.23 -0.30
N TRP A 41 -18.66 -3.44 -1.57
CA TRP A 41 -19.87 -2.87 -2.16
C TRP A 41 -21.15 -3.33 -1.48
N LEU A 42 -21.30 -4.64 -1.24
CA LEU A 42 -22.48 -5.21 -0.57
C LEU A 42 -22.62 -4.79 0.90
N THR A 43 -21.50 -4.43 1.54
CA THR A 43 -21.48 -3.93 2.92
C THR A 43 -21.35 -2.42 3.01
N THR A 44 -21.29 -1.71 1.87
CA THR A 44 -21.23 -0.25 1.82
C THR A 44 -22.53 0.32 2.39
N GLY A 45 -22.42 1.18 3.40
CA GLY A 45 -23.58 1.74 4.10
C GLY A 45 -24.09 0.89 5.26
N ALA A 46 -23.69 -0.39 5.35
CA ALA A 46 -23.82 -1.18 6.55
C ALA A 46 -22.76 -0.74 7.57
N GLU A 47 -23.16 0.25 8.38
CA GLU A 47 -22.54 0.69 9.64
C GLU A 47 -21.40 1.73 9.56
N ARG A 48 -21.74 2.99 9.87
CA ARG A 48 -20.81 4.01 10.37
C ARG A 48 -20.02 3.56 11.62
N ARG A 49 -20.46 2.47 12.25
CA ARG A 49 -19.89 1.81 13.44
C ARG A 49 -19.71 0.30 13.18
N GLY A 50 -19.00 -0.06 12.11
CA GLY A 50 -18.65 -1.47 11.86
C GLY A 50 -18.05 -2.15 13.11
N PRO A 51 -17.85 -3.49 13.08
CA PRO A 51 -17.42 -4.23 14.26
C PRO A 51 -16.17 -3.61 14.88
N SER A 52 -16.09 -3.66 16.22
CA SER A 52 -14.86 -3.29 16.93
C SER A 52 -13.71 -4.10 16.35
N MET A 53 -12.74 -3.41 15.76
CA MET A 53 -11.58 -4.08 15.16
C MET A 53 -10.77 -4.77 16.26
N PRO A 54 -10.25 -5.97 15.99
CA PRO A 54 -9.35 -6.62 16.93
C PRO A 54 -8.13 -5.73 17.14
N ALA A 55 -7.62 -5.69 18.37
CA ALA A 55 -6.28 -5.17 18.60
C ALA A 55 -5.28 -6.20 18.08
N TRP A 56 -4.52 -5.84 17.05
CA TRP A 56 -3.50 -6.73 16.48
C TRP A 56 -2.28 -6.82 17.40
N GLY A 57 -2.07 -5.79 18.23
CA GLY A 57 -0.91 -5.67 19.09
C GLY A 57 0.38 -5.46 18.30
N PRO A 58 1.53 -5.29 18.99
CA PRO A 58 2.77 -4.96 18.32
C PRO A 58 3.45 -6.17 17.65
N LEU A 59 3.17 -7.40 18.10
CA LEU A 59 3.87 -8.60 17.63
C LEU A 59 3.32 -9.13 16.30
N LEU A 60 2.01 -9.20 16.15
CA LEU A 60 1.38 -9.85 15.00
C LEU A 60 1.70 -9.17 13.65
N PRO A 61 1.67 -7.82 13.51
CA PRO A 61 2.14 -7.13 12.31
C PRO A 61 3.56 -7.54 11.88
N ARG A 62 4.49 -7.70 12.84
CA ARG A 62 5.87 -8.13 12.54
C ARG A 62 5.91 -9.56 12.03
N LEU A 63 5.19 -10.46 12.69
CA LEU A 63 5.13 -11.87 12.30
C LEU A 63 4.54 -12.05 10.89
N ILE A 64 3.48 -11.30 10.58
CA ILE A 64 2.87 -11.34 9.24
C ILE A 64 3.85 -10.77 8.20
N LEU A 65 4.52 -9.65 8.48
CA LEU A 65 5.50 -9.11 7.53
C LEU A 65 6.67 -10.07 7.28
N VAL A 66 7.22 -10.67 8.34
CA VAL A 66 8.27 -11.69 8.21
C VAL A 66 7.75 -12.89 7.42
N TRP A 67 6.52 -13.33 7.66
CA TRP A 67 5.88 -14.40 6.88
C TRP A 67 5.77 -14.04 5.39
N VAL A 68 5.34 -12.82 5.05
CA VAL A 68 5.25 -12.36 3.66
C VAL A 68 6.64 -12.35 3.00
N VAL A 69 7.70 -11.94 3.70
CA VAL A 69 9.09 -12.00 3.20
C VAL A 69 9.50 -13.45 2.94
N VAL A 70 9.33 -14.34 3.92
CA VAL A 70 9.71 -15.75 3.81
C VAL A 70 8.96 -16.43 2.66
N GLN A 71 7.65 -16.21 2.58
CA GLN A 71 6.81 -16.72 1.50
C GLN A 71 7.25 -16.19 0.14
N LEU A 72 7.55 -14.90 0.00
CA LEU A 72 8.05 -14.33 -1.24
C LEU A 72 9.31 -15.06 -1.72
N LEU A 73 10.30 -15.20 -0.84
CA LEU A 73 11.59 -15.84 -1.15
C LEU A 73 11.41 -17.33 -1.47
N MET A 74 10.57 -18.04 -0.72
CA MET A 74 10.28 -19.46 -0.97
C MET A 74 9.59 -19.66 -2.33
N LEU A 75 8.53 -18.89 -2.62
CA LEU A 75 7.81 -19.01 -3.89
C LEU A 75 8.69 -18.62 -5.08
N MET A 76 9.59 -17.66 -4.89
CA MET A 76 10.58 -17.29 -5.89
C MET A 76 11.54 -18.45 -6.20
N ARG A 77 11.93 -19.24 -5.19
CA ARG A 77 12.71 -20.47 -5.42
C ARG A 77 11.89 -21.55 -6.12
N VAL A 78 10.65 -21.76 -5.72
CA VAL A 78 9.78 -22.80 -6.30
C VAL A 78 9.38 -22.46 -7.74
N ALA A 79 9.31 -21.17 -8.11
CA ALA A 79 8.91 -20.72 -9.44
C ALA A 79 9.73 -21.33 -10.59
N SER A 80 11.01 -21.67 -10.37
CA SER A 80 11.85 -22.34 -11.38
C SER A 80 11.25 -23.67 -11.86
N ASP A 81 10.58 -24.39 -10.95
CA ASP A 81 10.07 -25.75 -11.16
C ASP A 81 8.61 -25.76 -11.65
N LEU A 82 7.95 -24.60 -11.70
CA LEU A 82 6.54 -24.46 -12.08
C LEU A 82 6.34 -24.21 -13.58
N SER A 83 5.13 -24.45 -14.08
CA SER A 83 4.73 -24.05 -15.44
C SER A 83 4.64 -22.53 -15.56
N TRP A 84 4.85 -21.98 -16.77
CA TRP A 84 4.73 -20.53 -17.01
C TRP A 84 3.37 -19.94 -16.58
N PRO A 85 2.21 -20.56 -16.90
CA PRO A 85 0.93 -20.07 -16.39
C PRO A 85 0.87 -20.03 -14.85
N THR A 86 1.37 -21.06 -14.18
CA THR A 86 1.42 -21.10 -12.71
C THR A 86 2.29 -19.98 -12.16
N VAL A 87 3.46 -19.72 -12.75
CA VAL A 87 4.36 -18.62 -12.37
C VAL A 87 3.66 -17.27 -12.44
N LEU A 88 2.95 -16.99 -13.54
CA LEU A 88 2.23 -15.73 -13.72
C LEU A 88 1.08 -15.58 -12.72
N MET A 89 0.24 -16.60 -12.57
CA MET A 89 -0.89 -16.59 -11.62
C MET A 89 -0.43 -16.45 -10.17
N LEU A 90 0.64 -17.17 -9.81
CA LEU A 90 1.23 -17.09 -8.48
C LEU A 90 1.85 -15.71 -8.24
N GLY A 91 2.49 -15.12 -9.25
CA GLY A 91 3.01 -13.76 -9.20
C GLY A 91 1.91 -12.72 -8.96
N LEU A 92 0.74 -12.87 -9.59
CA LEU A 92 -0.43 -12.02 -9.34
C LEU A 92 -0.92 -12.15 -7.88
N SER A 93 -1.06 -13.38 -7.39
CA SER A 93 -1.46 -13.65 -6.00
C SER A 93 -0.47 -13.10 -4.98
N MET A 94 0.82 -13.40 -5.16
CA MET A 94 1.87 -12.92 -4.28
C MET A 94 2.00 -11.41 -4.35
N GLY A 95 1.86 -10.81 -5.54
CA GLY A 95 1.86 -9.36 -5.71
C GLY A 95 0.72 -8.68 -4.97
N TYR A 96 -0.47 -9.27 -4.98
CA TYR A 96 -1.62 -8.74 -4.24
C TYR A 96 -1.39 -8.81 -2.72
N VAL A 97 -0.85 -9.92 -2.20
CA VAL A 97 -0.49 -10.04 -0.77
C VAL A 97 0.66 -9.11 -0.39
N SER A 98 1.70 -9.02 -1.22
CA SER A 98 2.83 -8.11 -1.01
C SER A 98 2.39 -6.65 -1.01
N GLY A 99 1.50 -6.24 -1.91
CA GLY A 99 0.97 -4.87 -1.94
C GLY A 99 -0.01 -4.59 -0.81
N GLY A 100 -1.06 -5.40 -0.69
CA GLY A 100 -2.15 -5.16 0.27
C GLY A 100 -1.77 -5.42 1.72
N ILE A 101 -0.93 -6.41 2.02
CA ILE A 101 -0.50 -6.68 3.41
C ILE A 101 0.94 -6.23 3.63
N GLY A 102 1.85 -6.65 2.75
CA GLY A 102 3.29 -6.41 2.93
C GLY A 102 3.64 -4.93 2.99
N ILE A 103 3.27 -4.15 1.97
CA ILE A 103 3.58 -2.71 1.91
C ILE A 103 2.84 -1.96 3.02
N THR A 104 1.56 -2.28 3.29
CA THR A 104 0.79 -1.71 4.41
C THR A 104 1.49 -1.90 5.76
N LEU A 105 1.96 -3.11 6.07
CA LEU A 105 2.67 -3.40 7.30
C LEU A 105 4.08 -2.78 7.33
N SER A 106 4.78 -2.76 6.20
CA SER A 106 6.06 -2.07 6.10
C SER A 106 5.93 -0.56 6.26
N HIS A 107 4.88 0.04 5.72
CA HIS A 107 4.55 1.44 5.92
C HIS A 107 4.35 1.72 7.42
N GLU A 108 3.50 0.95 8.08
CA GLU A 108 3.23 1.05 9.52
C GLU A 108 4.51 0.89 10.37
N LEU A 109 5.33 -0.11 10.08
CA LEU A 109 6.59 -0.35 10.79
C LEU A 109 7.65 0.72 10.48
N GLY A 110 7.61 1.30 9.28
CA GLY A 110 8.49 2.38 8.85
C GLY A 110 8.26 3.68 9.61
N HIS A 111 7.04 3.94 10.11
CA HIS A 111 6.71 5.08 10.96
C HIS A 111 7.14 4.94 12.42
N ARG A 112 7.51 3.73 12.85
CA ARG A 112 7.89 3.48 14.25
C ARG A 112 9.23 4.09 14.59
N TRP A 113 9.38 4.53 15.84
CA TRP A 113 10.64 5.06 16.38
C TRP A 113 11.75 4.00 16.44
N ASN A 114 11.37 2.74 16.63
CA ASN A 114 12.30 1.63 16.76
C ASN A 114 13.05 1.37 15.44
N LYS A 115 14.39 1.37 15.50
CA LYS A 115 15.25 1.13 14.34
C LYS A 115 15.11 -0.27 13.76
N PHE A 116 14.79 -1.26 14.59
CA PHE A 116 14.53 -2.61 14.11
C PHE A 116 13.31 -2.65 13.17
N ASP A 117 12.20 -2.01 13.56
CA ASP A 117 10.98 -1.93 12.75
C ASP A 117 11.21 -1.18 11.44
N GLN A 118 11.91 -0.04 11.49
CA GLN A 118 12.30 0.72 10.29
C GLN A 118 13.19 -0.11 9.35
N THR A 119 14.07 -0.96 9.90
CA THR A 119 14.99 -1.78 9.11
C THR A 119 14.26 -2.91 8.39
N ILE A 120 13.38 -3.64 9.10
CA ILE A 120 12.58 -4.71 8.48
C ILE A 120 11.65 -4.13 7.41
N SER A 121 11.03 -2.98 7.69
CA SER A 121 10.21 -2.24 6.71
C SER A 121 10.97 -1.99 5.41
N ARG A 122 12.18 -1.40 5.50
CA ARG A 122 13.01 -1.09 4.33
C ARG A 122 13.54 -2.34 3.63
N MET A 123 13.92 -3.36 4.38
CA MET A 123 14.35 -4.65 3.82
C MET A 123 13.23 -5.28 2.98
N PHE A 124 12.00 -5.35 3.51
CA PHE A 124 10.86 -5.83 2.74
C PHE A 124 10.65 -4.98 1.48
N LEU A 125 10.59 -3.65 1.61
CA LEU A 125 10.37 -2.77 0.45
C LEU A 125 11.47 -2.91 -0.60
N ALA A 126 12.71 -3.15 -0.19
CA ALA A 126 13.83 -3.41 -1.09
C ALA A 126 13.65 -4.72 -1.89
N THR A 127 12.99 -5.74 -1.32
CA THR A 127 12.64 -6.95 -2.10
C THR A 127 11.68 -6.68 -3.25
N LEU A 128 10.98 -5.53 -3.24
CA LEU A 128 10.07 -5.08 -4.29
C LEU A 128 10.66 -3.91 -5.13
N GLY A 129 11.95 -3.59 -4.98
CA GLY A 129 12.53 -2.44 -5.69
C GLY A 129 12.11 -1.07 -5.17
N TYR A 130 11.48 -1.00 -3.98
CA TYR A 130 10.85 0.21 -3.45
C TYR A 130 11.42 0.66 -2.11
N GLY A 131 12.63 0.22 -1.75
CA GLY A 131 13.26 0.53 -0.46
C GLY A 131 13.47 2.02 -0.17
N HIS A 132 13.49 2.87 -1.19
CA HIS A 132 13.61 4.32 -1.05
C HIS A 132 12.31 5.02 -0.59
N TYR A 133 11.15 4.36 -0.72
CA TYR A 133 9.83 4.93 -0.43
C TYR A 133 9.72 5.56 0.96
N ILE A 134 10.14 4.85 2.01
CA ILE A 134 10.04 5.33 3.40
C ILE A 134 10.80 6.64 3.64
N ILE A 135 11.84 6.94 2.84
CA ILE A 135 12.57 8.20 2.97
C ILE A 135 11.67 9.35 2.57
N GLU A 136 11.05 9.26 1.39
CA GLU A 136 10.19 10.32 0.87
C GLU A 136 8.85 10.35 1.59
N HIS A 137 8.24 9.20 1.85
CA HIS A 137 6.94 9.16 2.51
C HIS A 137 7.02 9.79 3.92
N ASN A 138 7.98 9.39 4.75
CA ASN A 138 8.06 9.87 6.14
C ASN A 138 8.61 11.30 6.28
N ARG A 139 9.59 11.70 5.45
CA ARG A 139 10.26 13.01 5.57
C ARG A 139 9.70 14.06 4.59
N GLY A 140 9.03 13.63 3.54
CA GLY A 140 8.43 14.44 2.48
C GLY A 140 6.92 14.44 2.59
N HIS A 141 6.25 13.41 2.07
CA HIS A 141 4.80 13.34 1.93
C HIS A 141 4.04 13.73 3.20
N HIS A 142 4.34 13.19 4.39
CA HIS A 142 3.64 13.60 5.63
C HIS A 142 3.71 15.11 5.94
N ARG A 143 4.77 15.79 5.49
CA ARG A 143 4.93 17.24 5.63
C ARG A 143 4.19 18.00 4.54
N THR A 144 4.26 17.51 3.30
CA THR A 144 3.78 18.18 2.10
C THR A 144 2.42 17.70 1.62
N ALA A 145 1.81 16.70 2.25
CA ALA A 145 0.54 16.10 1.87
C ALA A 145 -0.50 17.18 1.62
N ALA A 146 -1.29 17.00 0.56
CA ALA A 146 -2.31 17.91 0.05
C ALA A 146 -1.80 19.31 -0.37
N ILE A 147 -0.52 19.49 -0.73
CA ILE A 147 -0.04 20.70 -1.43
C ILE A 147 0.49 20.36 -2.83
N GLU A 148 0.64 21.38 -3.68
CA GLU A 148 1.03 21.18 -5.08
C GLU A 148 2.40 20.53 -5.27
N GLY A 149 3.32 20.73 -4.31
CA GLY A 149 4.67 20.17 -4.34
C GLY A 149 4.76 18.69 -3.92
N ASP A 150 3.66 18.07 -3.47
CA ASP A 150 3.66 16.67 -3.04
C ASP A 150 3.38 15.70 -4.19
N ALA A 151 4.29 14.76 -4.41
CA ALA A 151 4.16 13.77 -5.47
C ALA A 151 3.03 12.78 -5.20
N ALA A 152 2.79 12.46 -3.93
CA ALA A 152 1.80 11.48 -3.47
C ALA A 152 0.37 12.04 -3.33
N SER A 153 0.18 13.35 -3.54
CA SER A 153 -1.15 13.95 -3.59
C SER A 153 -1.68 14.01 -5.02
N ALA A 154 -2.73 13.25 -5.30
CA ALA A 154 -3.40 13.26 -6.60
C ALA A 154 -4.17 14.58 -6.81
N ARG A 155 -3.99 15.19 -7.98
CA ARG A 155 -4.63 16.46 -8.34
C ARG A 155 -6.10 16.26 -8.68
N ARG A 156 -6.87 17.35 -8.58
CA ARG A 156 -8.22 17.39 -9.15
C ARG A 156 -8.13 17.12 -10.65
N ASP A 157 -9.05 16.30 -11.16
CA ASP A 157 -9.18 15.88 -12.57
C ASP A 157 -8.01 15.05 -13.14
N GLU A 158 -6.95 14.81 -12.36
CA GLU A 158 -5.88 13.88 -12.74
C GLU A 158 -6.38 12.45 -12.66
N THR A 159 -6.08 11.68 -13.71
CA THR A 159 -6.44 10.26 -13.78
C THR A 159 -5.37 9.39 -13.12
N LEU A 160 -5.73 8.17 -12.68
CA LEU A 160 -4.77 7.22 -12.11
C LEU A 160 -3.56 6.98 -13.03
N TRP A 161 -3.80 6.92 -14.35
CA TRP A 161 -2.76 6.65 -15.34
C TRP A 161 -1.78 7.81 -15.54
N GLU A 162 -2.22 9.04 -15.33
CA GLU A 162 -1.35 10.24 -15.31
C GLU A 162 -0.62 10.36 -13.98
N PHE A 163 -1.31 10.02 -12.88
CA PHE A 163 -0.78 10.06 -11.52
C PHE A 163 0.39 9.11 -11.32
N LEU A 164 0.25 7.82 -11.65
CA LEU A 164 1.26 6.79 -11.35
C LEU A 164 2.69 7.15 -11.82
N PRO A 165 2.95 7.51 -13.09
CA PRO A 165 4.31 7.86 -13.51
C PRO A 165 4.82 9.14 -12.83
N ARG A 166 3.95 10.12 -12.55
CA ARG A 166 4.31 11.33 -11.80
C ARG A 166 4.68 10.98 -10.35
N TYR A 167 3.88 10.14 -9.72
CA TYR A 167 4.04 9.66 -8.36
C TYR A 167 5.37 8.95 -8.17
N TYR A 168 5.66 7.87 -8.91
CA TYR A 168 6.90 7.11 -8.70
C TYR A 168 8.16 7.93 -9.01
N ARG A 169 8.11 8.78 -10.05
CA ARG A 169 9.22 9.69 -10.35
C ARG A 169 9.42 10.68 -9.20
N GLY A 170 8.34 11.27 -8.71
CA GLY A 170 8.38 12.24 -7.62
C GLY A 170 8.88 11.65 -6.31
N VAL A 171 8.38 10.46 -5.92
CA VAL A 171 8.83 9.71 -4.74
C VAL A 171 10.33 9.42 -4.81
N PHE A 172 10.83 8.95 -5.96
CA PHE A 172 12.26 8.67 -6.11
C PHE A 172 13.12 9.94 -6.04
N VAL A 173 12.74 10.99 -6.77
CA VAL A 173 13.47 12.28 -6.77
C VAL A 173 13.45 12.92 -5.38
N GLY A 174 12.30 12.90 -4.71
CA GLY A 174 12.13 13.37 -3.34
C GLY A 174 13.01 12.60 -2.36
N ALA A 175 13.01 11.27 -2.43
CA ALA A 175 13.86 10.42 -1.60
C ALA A 175 15.37 10.74 -1.78
N VAL A 176 15.81 10.92 -3.01
CA VAL A 176 17.20 11.28 -3.33
C VAL A 176 17.54 12.66 -2.75
N HIS A 177 16.66 13.65 -2.92
CA HIS A 177 16.86 15.00 -2.42
C HIS A 177 16.93 15.03 -0.88
N LEU A 178 15.96 14.41 -0.20
CA LEU A 178 15.87 14.33 1.26
C LEU A 178 17.05 13.55 1.86
N SER A 179 17.54 12.53 1.16
CA SER A 179 18.74 11.79 1.57
C SER A 179 19.98 12.69 1.64
N ARG A 180 20.19 13.55 0.63
CA ARG A 180 21.34 14.48 0.57
C ARG A 180 21.30 15.53 1.69
N GLN A 181 20.12 15.96 2.10
CA GLN A 181 19.97 16.90 3.23
C GLN A 181 20.36 16.28 4.57
N THR A 182 20.25 14.95 4.69
CA THR A 182 20.56 14.24 5.94
C THR A 182 22.05 13.88 6.03
N SER A 183 22.66 13.48 4.92
CA SER A 183 24.09 13.20 4.83
C SER A 183 24.65 13.70 3.50
N GLY A 184 25.63 14.61 3.55
CA GLY A 184 26.22 15.23 2.36
C GLY A 184 27.01 14.28 1.47
N TRP A 185 27.51 13.16 2.01
CA TRP A 185 28.34 12.19 1.30
C TRP A 185 27.67 10.82 1.09
N TRP A 186 26.61 10.52 1.85
CA TRP A 186 25.87 9.26 1.75
C TRP A 186 24.43 9.50 1.28
N ASN A 187 24.00 8.80 0.24
CA ASN A 187 22.62 8.86 -0.24
C ASN A 187 21.87 7.55 0.07
N GLU A 188 21.04 7.58 1.10
CA GLU A 188 20.26 6.42 1.56
C GLU A 188 19.33 5.87 0.46
N ALA A 189 18.73 6.73 -0.36
CA ALA A 189 17.88 6.31 -1.48
C ALA A 189 18.66 5.53 -2.55
N TYR A 190 19.87 5.96 -2.92
CA TYR A 190 20.72 5.21 -3.84
C TYR A 190 21.19 3.88 -3.25
N PHE A 191 21.52 3.83 -1.97
CA PHE A 191 21.87 2.58 -1.30
C PHE A 191 20.75 1.55 -1.40
N TRP A 192 19.52 1.92 -1.02
CA TRP A 192 18.39 0.99 -1.09
C TRP A 192 18.01 0.59 -2.52
N THR A 193 18.17 1.52 -3.47
CA THR A 193 17.98 1.23 -4.90
C THR A 193 19.00 0.21 -5.38
N ALA A 194 20.29 0.41 -5.07
CA ALA A 194 21.36 -0.52 -5.42
C ALA A 194 21.18 -1.88 -4.74
N ALA A 195 20.80 -1.91 -3.46
CA ALA A 195 20.52 -3.16 -2.74
C ALA A 195 19.38 -3.95 -3.39
N SER A 196 18.33 -3.26 -3.83
CA SER A 196 17.21 -3.89 -4.56
C SER A 196 17.67 -4.46 -5.90
N LEU A 197 18.45 -3.69 -6.67
CA LEU A 197 19.00 -4.12 -7.97
C LEU A 197 19.92 -5.35 -7.82
N VAL A 198 20.81 -5.33 -6.83
CA VAL A 198 21.69 -6.48 -6.53
C VAL A 198 20.85 -7.70 -6.17
N SER A 199 19.87 -7.55 -5.28
CA SER A 199 18.99 -8.65 -4.88
C SER A 199 18.29 -9.30 -6.07
N ILE A 200 17.68 -8.51 -6.96
CA ILE A 200 16.98 -9.06 -8.12
C ILE A 200 17.93 -9.66 -9.17
N CYS A 201 19.09 -9.03 -9.40
CA CYS A 201 20.11 -9.60 -10.28
C CYS A 201 20.61 -10.96 -9.76
N THR A 202 20.80 -11.09 -8.44
CA THR A 202 21.16 -12.37 -7.81
C THR A 202 20.07 -13.42 -8.00
N VAL A 203 18.80 -13.06 -7.79
CA VAL A 203 17.67 -13.98 -8.03
C VAL A 203 17.63 -14.43 -9.49
N ALA A 204 17.76 -13.51 -10.44
CA ALA A 204 17.74 -13.83 -11.87
C ALA A 204 18.91 -14.73 -12.27
N ALA A 205 20.11 -14.46 -11.74
CA ALA A 205 21.33 -15.23 -12.03
C ALA A 205 21.26 -16.66 -11.48
N ILE A 206 20.69 -16.86 -10.29
CA ILE A 206 20.62 -18.18 -9.64
C ILE A 206 19.39 -18.97 -10.11
N GLY A 207 18.24 -18.31 -10.20
CA GLY A 207 16.94 -18.95 -10.44
C GLY A 207 16.50 -19.02 -11.89
N GLY A 208 17.12 -18.23 -12.77
CA GLY A 208 16.78 -18.10 -14.18
C GLY A 208 15.57 -17.22 -14.45
N ALA A 209 14.98 -17.38 -15.64
CA ALA A 209 13.93 -16.48 -16.14
C ALA A 209 12.62 -16.56 -15.35
N LYS A 210 12.21 -17.76 -14.87
CA LYS A 210 10.93 -17.93 -14.18
C LYS A 210 10.86 -17.18 -12.84
N PRO A 211 11.84 -17.29 -11.91
CA PRO A 211 11.87 -16.46 -10.69
C PRO A 211 11.92 -14.96 -10.96
N PHE A 212 12.66 -14.54 -12.00
CA PHE A 212 12.71 -13.13 -12.39
C PHE A 212 11.34 -12.61 -12.86
N ILE A 213 10.65 -13.36 -13.72
CA ILE A 213 9.30 -13.00 -14.19
C ILE A 213 8.28 -13.05 -13.04
N PHE A 214 8.36 -14.05 -12.17
CA PHE A 214 7.55 -14.12 -10.96
C PHE A 214 7.70 -12.85 -10.10
N TRP A 215 8.95 -12.42 -9.86
CA TRP A 215 9.25 -11.20 -9.12
C TRP A 215 8.73 -9.96 -9.84
N LEU A 216 8.89 -9.88 -11.16
CA LEU A 216 8.45 -8.73 -11.95
C LEU A 216 6.93 -8.55 -11.86
N VAL A 217 6.15 -9.63 -12.00
CA VAL A 217 4.69 -9.61 -11.86
C VAL A 217 4.29 -9.27 -10.42
N THR A 218 4.94 -9.88 -9.43
CA THR A 218 4.70 -9.60 -8.00
C THR A 218 4.90 -8.12 -7.68
N THR A 219 6.04 -7.57 -8.09
CA THR A 219 6.41 -6.17 -7.87
C THR A 219 5.47 -5.23 -8.61
N PHE A 220 5.13 -5.53 -9.87
CA PHE A 220 4.19 -4.71 -10.64
C PHE A 220 2.84 -4.57 -9.93
N VAL A 221 2.25 -5.68 -9.47
CA VAL A 221 0.96 -5.65 -8.75
C VAL A 221 1.10 -4.94 -7.41
N ALA A 222 2.16 -5.24 -6.64
CA ALA A 222 2.36 -4.64 -5.33
C ALA A 222 2.54 -3.11 -5.42
N LEU A 223 3.34 -2.65 -6.39
CA LEU A 223 3.53 -1.22 -6.64
C LEU A 223 2.24 -0.58 -7.14
N PHE A 224 1.55 -1.20 -8.10
CA PHE A 224 0.27 -0.69 -8.59
C PHE A 224 -0.73 -0.48 -7.44
N LEU A 225 -0.83 -1.42 -6.50
CA LEU A 225 -1.73 -1.30 -5.35
C LEU A 225 -1.36 -0.10 -4.47
N VAL A 226 -0.10 0.08 -4.07
CA VAL A 226 0.29 1.24 -3.23
C VAL A 226 0.09 2.56 -3.98
N GLY A 227 0.44 2.62 -5.26
CA GLY A 227 0.22 3.83 -6.07
C GLY A 227 -1.25 4.16 -6.25
N ALA A 228 -2.11 3.15 -6.41
CA ALA A 228 -3.55 3.34 -6.51
C ALA A 228 -4.18 3.76 -5.16
N VAL A 229 -3.67 3.25 -4.04
CA VAL A 229 -4.08 3.66 -2.69
C VAL A 229 -3.74 5.13 -2.45
N GLU A 230 -2.49 5.53 -2.71
CA GLU A 230 -2.04 6.93 -2.55
C GLU A 230 -2.86 7.88 -3.45
N TYR A 231 -3.22 7.43 -4.65
CA TYR A 231 -4.12 8.17 -5.54
C TYR A 231 -5.49 8.40 -4.91
N ILE A 232 -6.18 7.35 -4.45
CA ILE A 232 -7.55 7.47 -3.91
C ILE A 232 -7.58 8.24 -2.59
N GLU A 233 -6.55 8.11 -1.76
CA GLU A 233 -6.42 8.71 -0.44
C GLU A 233 -6.34 10.24 -0.46
N HIS A 234 -5.74 10.82 -1.50
CA HIS A 234 -5.51 12.27 -1.57
C HIS A 234 -6.19 12.96 -2.74
N TRP A 235 -6.97 12.22 -3.55
CA TRP A 235 -7.52 12.72 -4.79
C TRP A 235 -8.29 14.04 -4.63
N GLY A 236 -7.78 15.10 -5.26
CA GLY A 236 -8.41 16.41 -5.38
C GLY A 236 -8.44 17.24 -4.08
N LEU A 237 -8.03 16.69 -2.93
CA LEU A 237 -8.01 17.41 -1.65
C LEU A 237 -6.74 18.25 -1.53
N ARG A 238 -6.90 19.50 -1.06
CA ARG A 238 -5.81 20.48 -0.96
C ARG A 238 -5.85 21.26 0.35
N ARG A 239 -4.67 21.49 0.93
CA ARG A 239 -4.43 22.44 2.01
C ARG A 239 -4.28 23.83 1.43
N ARG A 240 -4.73 24.84 2.18
CA ARG A 240 -4.52 26.24 1.80
C ARG A 240 -3.05 26.62 1.98
N VAL A 241 -2.48 27.24 0.95
CA VAL A 241 -1.15 27.84 1.00
C VAL A 241 -1.33 29.35 0.89
N THR A 242 -0.85 30.08 1.89
CA THR A 242 -0.97 31.54 1.99
C THR A 242 0.41 32.17 2.21
N GLU A 243 0.50 33.50 2.15
CA GLU A 243 1.73 34.23 2.49
C GLU A 243 2.21 33.96 3.94
N GLN A 244 1.28 33.64 4.85
CA GLN A 244 1.58 33.32 6.25
C GLN A 244 2.09 31.89 6.44
N GLY A 245 2.07 31.07 5.38
CA GLY A 245 2.50 29.67 5.39
C GLY A 245 1.42 28.70 4.92
N VAL A 246 1.68 27.41 5.18
CA VAL A 246 0.83 26.29 4.76
C VAL A 246 -0.10 25.91 5.91
N GLU A 247 -1.40 25.80 5.64
CA GLU A 247 -2.41 25.26 6.56
C GLU A 247 -1.93 23.93 7.16
N ARG A 248 -2.20 23.63 8.43
CA ARG A 248 -1.79 22.36 9.03
C ARG A 248 -2.58 21.19 8.43
N ILE A 249 -1.93 20.04 8.25
CA ILE A 249 -2.63 18.80 7.87
C ILE A 249 -3.70 18.46 8.91
N GLY A 250 -4.84 17.94 8.44
CA GLY A 250 -6.03 17.69 9.24
C GLY A 250 -6.99 16.77 8.48
N PRO A 251 -8.06 16.28 9.14
CA PRO A 251 -8.88 15.21 8.59
C PRO A 251 -9.51 15.51 7.23
N GLN A 252 -9.78 16.78 6.92
CA GLN A 252 -10.37 17.22 5.65
C GLN A 252 -9.44 17.08 4.43
N HIS A 253 -8.15 16.76 4.64
CA HIS A 253 -7.13 16.74 3.60
C HIS A 253 -6.81 15.34 3.05
N SER A 254 -7.57 14.33 3.47
CA SER A 254 -7.44 12.94 3.02
C SER A 254 -8.79 12.24 3.08
N TRP A 255 -9.01 11.28 2.19
CA TRP A 255 -10.19 10.43 2.17
C TRP A 255 -10.04 9.24 3.12
N ASP A 256 -11.10 8.96 3.88
CA ASP A 256 -11.22 7.75 4.71
C ASP A 256 -12.08 6.69 4.01
N SER A 257 -11.77 5.41 4.27
CA SER A 257 -12.60 4.29 3.85
C SER A 257 -13.75 4.05 4.83
N PRO A 258 -15.00 3.89 4.36
CA PRO A 258 -16.10 3.47 5.21
C PRO A 258 -16.07 1.97 5.54
N SER A 259 -15.25 1.17 4.83
CA SER A 259 -15.31 -0.28 4.84
C SER A 259 -14.53 -0.91 6.00
N TRP A 260 -15.26 -1.64 6.85
CA TRP A 260 -14.65 -2.44 7.91
C TRP A 260 -13.80 -3.59 7.34
N ILE A 261 -14.07 -4.06 6.12
CA ILE A 261 -13.27 -5.10 5.46
C ILE A 261 -11.90 -4.56 5.08
N SER A 262 -11.84 -3.34 4.50
CA SER A 262 -10.56 -2.69 4.22
C SER A 262 -9.80 -2.44 5.53
N GLU A 263 -10.47 -1.94 6.56
CA GLU A 263 -9.85 -1.72 7.87
C GLU A 263 -9.28 -3.00 8.48
N ALA A 264 -10.01 -4.12 8.44
CA ALA A 264 -9.54 -5.37 8.99
C ALA A 264 -8.34 -5.95 8.20
N LEU A 265 -8.40 -5.93 6.87
CA LEU A 265 -7.33 -6.46 6.02
C LEU A 265 -6.07 -5.59 6.04
N LEU A 266 -6.24 -4.26 6.18
CA LEU A 266 -5.19 -3.26 6.07
C LEU A 266 -4.84 -2.63 7.43
N PHE A 267 -5.13 -3.32 8.54
CA PHE A 267 -4.73 -2.91 9.89
C PHE A 267 -5.17 -1.47 10.23
N ASN A 268 -6.43 -1.11 10.00
CA ASN A 268 -7.00 0.22 10.24
C ASN A 268 -6.32 1.40 9.51
N LEU A 269 -5.28 1.18 8.68
CA LEU A 269 -4.66 2.26 7.89
C LEU A 269 -5.68 3.03 7.02
N PRO A 270 -6.76 2.40 6.50
CA PRO A 270 -7.80 3.12 5.77
C PRO A 270 -8.56 4.20 6.57
N ARG A 271 -8.28 4.34 7.89
CA ARG A 271 -8.58 5.53 8.70
C ARG A 271 -7.48 6.58 8.47
N HIS A 272 -7.27 6.92 7.21
CA HIS A 272 -6.10 7.63 6.70
C HIS A 272 -5.95 9.05 7.25
N ALA A 273 -7.07 9.74 7.47
CA ALA A 273 -7.08 11.04 8.14
C ALA A 273 -6.41 11.00 9.52
N ALA A 274 -6.67 9.96 10.30
CA ALA A 274 -6.04 9.77 11.59
C ALA A 274 -4.55 9.46 11.45
N HIS A 275 -4.19 8.66 10.44
CA HIS A 275 -2.80 8.35 10.13
C HIS A 275 -1.99 9.62 9.82
N HIS A 276 -2.49 10.52 8.97
CA HIS A 276 -1.79 11.79 8.69
C HIS A 276 -1.78 12.79 9.84
N THR A 277 -2.83 12.79 10.66
CA THR A 277 -2.90 13.70 11.81
C THR A 277 -1.98 13.21 12.95
N PHE A 278 -1.82 11.89 13.09
CA PHE A 278 -1.08 11.25 14.17
C PHE A 278 -0.23 10.06 13.67
N PRO A 279 0.79 10.29 12.82
CA PRO A 279 1.51 9.21 12.12
C PRO A 279 2.35 8.30 13.04
N SER A 280 2.59 8.71 14.28
CA SER A 280 3.30 7.90 15.28
C SER A 280 2.40 6.90 16.01
N LEU A 281 1.07 7.03 15.90
CA LEU A 281 0.14 6.12 16.55
C LEU A 281 0.17 4.75 15.87
N PRO A 282 0.06 3.66 16.66
CA PRO A 282 -0.18 2.35 16.07
C PRO A 282 -1.51 2.29 15.34
N CYS A 283 -1.56 1.46 14.30
CA CYS A 283 -2.78 1.01 13.63
C CYS A 283 -3.99 0.78 14.56
N ASP A 284 -3.79 0.08 15.68
CA ASP A 284 -4.84 -0.20 16.67
C ASP A 284 -5.44 1.05 17.33
N ALA A 285 -4.68 2.16 17.37
CA ALA A 285 -5.08 3.41 17.99
C ALA A 285 -5.67 4.43 17.00
N LEU A 286 -5.64 4.16 15.69
CA LEU A 286 -6.23 5.04 14.69
C LEU A 286 -7.76 5.07 14.84
N LYS A 287 -8.33 6.27 14.90
CA LYS A 287 -9.78 6.48 15.08
C LYS A 287 -10.36 7.19 13.87
N ARG A 288 -11.55 6.77 13.43
CA ARG A 288 -12.30 7.48 12.38
C ARG A 288 -12.55 8.93 12.79
N SER A 289 -12.48 9.83 11.82
CA SER A 289 -12.84 11.24 12.00
C SER A 289 -14.13 11.56 11.27
N GLU A 290 -15.09 12.20 11.95
CA GLU A 290 -16.32 12.68 11.30
C GLU A 290 -16.07 13.83 10.31
N GLN A 291 -14.91 14.49 10.41
CA GLN A 291 -14.49 15.57 9.53
C GLN A 291 -13.82 15.06 8.25
N ALA A 292 -13.40 13.78 8.23
CA ALA A 292 -12.74 13.20 7.06
C ALA A 292 -13.78 12.88 5.97
N PRO A 293 -13.58 13.37 4.73
CA PRO A 293 -14.42 12.99 3.61
C PRO A 293 -14.33 11.47 3.38
N GLN A 294 -15.46 10.84 3.06
CA GLN A 294 -15.57 9.39 2.95
C GLN A 294 -15.62 8.93 1.49
N MET A 295 -14.86 7.88 1.18
CA MET A 295 -14.97 7.19 -0.10
C MET A 295 -16.35 6.51 -0.24
N PRO A 296 -16.86 6.32 -1.47
CA PRO A 296 -18.14 5.65 -1.71
C PRO A 296 -18.12 4.13 -1.45
N THR A 297 -16.95 3.51 -1.34
CA THR A 297 -16.77 2.08 -1.00
C THR A 297 -15.38 1.90 -0.36
N GLY A 298 -14.99 0.67 -0.05
CA GLY A 298 -13.66 0.35 0.46
C GLY A 298 -12.53 0.47 -0.56
N TYR A 299 -11.29 0.27 -0.11
CA TYR A 299 -10.10 0.49 -0.92
C TYR A 299 -10.06 -0.38 -2.17
N ALA A 300 -10.44 -1.66 -2.08
CA ALA A 300 -10.39 -2.54 -3.25
C ALA A 300 -11.42 -2.11 -4.31
N GLY A 301 -12.63 -1.73 -3.89
CA GLY A 301 -13.66 -1.18 -4.78
C GLY A 301 -13.24 0.15 -5.40
N MET A 302 -12.57 1.00 -4.63
CA MET A 302 -12.07 2.29 -5.10
C MET A 302 -10.92 2.16 -6.10
N ILE A 303 -10.03 1.18 -5.94
CA ILE A 303 -8.97 0.89 -6.92
C ILE A 303 -9.58 0.50 -8.27
N TRP A 304 -10.59 -0.38 -8.28
CA TRP A 304 -11.32 -0.72 -9.51
C TRP A 304 -11.97 0.48 -10.16
N LEU A 305 -12.61 1.35 -9.37
CA LEU A 305 -13.22 2.56 -9.89
C LEU A 305 -12.16 3.50 -10.49
N ALA A 306 -11.00 3.66 -9.83
CA ALA A 306 -9.91 4.53 -10.26
C ALA A 306 -9.27 4.09 -11.59
N MET A 307 -9.27 2.78 -11.87
CA MET A 307 -8.84 2.22 -13.15
C MET A 307 -9.73 2.64 -14.34
N LEU A 308 -10.93 3.16 -14.06
CA LEU A 308 -11.89 3.64 -15.05
C LEU A 308 -12.06 5.17 -14.94
N PRO A 309 -11.16 5.99 -15.54
CA PRO A 309 -11.08 7.43 -15.26
C PRO A 309 -12.40 8.18 -15.38
N ARG A 310 -13.18 7.92 -16.44
CA ARG A 310 -14.48 8.57 -16.64
C ARG A 310 -15.50 8.23 -15.55
N ALA A 311 -15.49 7.00 -15.05
CA ALA A 311 -16.37 6.59 -13.96
C ALA A 311 -15.90 7.20 -12.63
N TYR A 312 -14.59 7.16 -12.37
CA TYR A 312 -13.99 7.75 -11.17
C TYR A 312 -14.30 9.24 -11.05
N LEU A 313 -14.04 10.03 -12.09
CA LEU A 313 -14.29 11.47 -12.07
C LEU A 313 -15.78 11.80 -11.86
N ARG A 314 -16.70 11.06 -12.52
CA ARG A 314 -18.15 11.24 -12.32
C ARG A 314 -18.59 10.98 -10.88
N VAL A 315 -17.93 10.04 -10.20
CA VAL A 315 -18.26 9.69 -8.81
C VAL A 315 -17.57 10.63 -7.83
N MET A 316 -16.28 10.93 -8.00
CA MET A 316 -15.48 11.64 -7.00
C MET A 316 -15.58 13.16 -7.11
N THR A 317 -15.67 13.74 -8.31
CA THR A 317 -15.73 15.21 -8.47
C THR A 317 -16.87 15.86 -7.67
N PRO A 318 -18.11 15.34 -7.67
CA PRO A 318 -19.20 15.93 -6.87
C PRO A 318 -19.05 15.77 -5.35
N ARG A 319 -18.09 14.95 -4.90
CA ARG A 319 -17.84 14.68 -3.47
C ARG A 319 -16.74 15.57 -2.89
N LEU A 320 -15.99 16.29 -3.73
CA LEU A 320 -14.99 17.22 -3.25
C LEU A 320 -15.66 18.30 -2.38
N PRO A 321 -15.06 18.67 -1.23
CA PRO A 321 -15.51 19.81 -0.46
C PRO A 321 -15.54 21.09 -1.32
N ALA A 322 -16.54 21.94 -1.07
CA ALA A 322 -16.70 23.22 -1.76
C ALA A 322 -15.56 24.21 -1.45
#